data_AF-A0A842YB11-F1
#
_entry.id   AF-A0A842YB11-F1
#
_cell.length_a   1.000
_cell.length_b   1.000
_cell.length_c   1.000
_cell.angle_alpha   90.00
_cell.angle_beta   90.00
_cell.angle_gamma   90.00
#
_symmetry.space_group_name_H-M   'P 1'
#
loop_
_entity.id
_entity.type
_entity.pdbx_description
1 polymer ?
#
loop_
_entity_poly.entity_id
_entity_poly.type
_entity_poly.pdbx_seq_one_letter_code
_entity_poly.pdbx_strand_id
1 'polypeptide(L)'
;MAQEGKSIHNRLMIPLKMSPFHLNQIERGEITALQLFTDKSGKWWVTLAIRLVTIDVHDSNLPVAILGIDLGIKKAACSSLLTPEKTRETRFFLQRDKIKQIEELDTKVANLQREMHTRKNKGLPYDKIAKRLRSMRSKRERVAHEYDRVLVHELFDYISELSKKYTLYVAIGRLKNIRMRARKGNY
;
A
#
# COMPACT_ATOMS: atom_id res chain seq x y z
N MET A 1 -35.83 29.38 -39.64
CA MET A 1 -34.77 28.38 -39.89
C MET A 1 -33.77 28.50 -38.75
N ALA A 2 -33.69 27.49 -37.89
CA ALA A 2 -32.84 27.51 -36.70
C ALA A 2 -31.38 27.22 -37.06
N GLN A 3 -30.45 28.08 -36.63
CA GLN A 3 -29.02 27.76 -36.62
C GLN A 3 -28.73 26.86 -35.41
N GLU A 4 -28.34 25.62 -35.67
CA GLU A 4 -27.87 24.67 -34.65
C GLU A 4 -26.58 25.20 -34.00
N GLY A 5 -26.67 25.54 -32.72
CA GLY A 5 -25.55 25.99 -31.91
C GLY A 5 -24.48 24.90 -31.77
N LYS A 6 -23.36 25.05 -32.47
CA LYS A 6 -22.13 24.33 -32.14
C LYS A 6 -21.63 24.84 -30.78
N SER A 7 -21.83 24.05 -29.72
CA SER A 7 -21.20 24.30 -28.43
C SER A 7 -19.69 24.13 -28.56
N ILE A 8 -18.94 25.23 -28.59
CA ILE A 8 -17.48 25.20 -28.46
C ILE A 8 -17.19 24.80 -27.01
N HIS A 9 -16.77 23.55 -26.80
CA HIS A 9 -16.32 23.12 -25.48
C HIS A 9 -15.03 23.87 -25.12
N ASN A 10 -15.08 24.69 -24.07
CA ASN A 10 -13.89 25.32 -23.50
C ASN A 10 -12.88 24.23 -23.13
N ARG A 11 -11.67 24.29 -23.70
CA ARG A 11 -10.59 23.38 -23.32
C ARG A 11 -10.10 23.77 -21.92
N LEU A 12 -10.05 22.78 -21.02
CA LEU A 12 -9.50 22.96 -19.68
C LEU A 12 -8.09 22.38 -19.64
N MET A 13 -7.09 23.24 -19.46
CA MET A 13 -5.70 22.83 -19.26
C MET A 13 -5.44 22.65 -17.77
N ILE A 14 -5.21 21.42 -17.31
CA ILE A 14 -4.86 21.13 -15.92
C ILE A 14 -3.39 20.69 -15.86
N PRO A 15 -2.50 21.48 -15.24
CA PRO A 15 -1.11 21.07 -15.08
C PRO A 15 -1.01 19.93 -14.06
N LEU A 16 -0.77 18.71 -14.55
CA LEU A 16 -0.59 17.54 -13.71
C LEU A 16 0.88 17.31 -13.41
N LYS A 17 1.22 17.28 -12.12
CA LYS A 17 2.54 16.84 -11.67
C LYS A 17 2.56 15.32 -11.63
N MET A 18 2.86 14.69 -12.76
CA MET A 18 3.02 13.24 -12.85
C MET A 18 4.40 12.79 -12.33
N SER A 19 4.44 11.68 -11.62
CA SER A 19 5.69 11.02 -11.25
C SER A 19 6.10 10.04 -12.35
N PRO A 20 7.36 9.56 -12.38
CA PRO A 20 7.77 8.50 -13.30
C PRO A 20 6.88 7.25 -13.22
N PHE A 21 6.41 6.92 -12.01
CA PHE A 21 5.46 5.84 -11.82
C PHE A 21 4.15 6.06 -12.60
N HIS A 22 3.57 7.28 -12.54
CA HIS A 22 2.34 7.58 -13.26
C HIS A 22 2.52 7.49 -14.78
N LEU A 23 3.63 8.01 -15.30
CA LEU A 23 3.97 7.94 -16.72
C LEU A 23 4.09 6.49 -17.18
N ASN A 24 4.85 5.67 -16.44
CA ASN A 24 5.02 4.26 -16.74
C ASN A 24 3.70 3.49 -16.73
N GLN A 25 2.74 3.82 -15.84
CA GLN A 25 1.44 3.14 -15.89
C GLN A 25 0.63 3.55 -17.12
N ILE A 26 0.65 4.84 -17.50
CA ILE A 26 -0.05 5.34 -18.69
C ILE A 26 0.52 4.70 -19.96
N GLU A 27 1.84 4.54 -20.05
CA GLU A 27 2.49 3.89 -21.19
C GLU A 27 2.14 2.40 -21.34
N ARG A 28 1.80 1.72 -20.23
CA ARG A 28 1.54 0.27 -20.19
C ARG A 28 0.12 -0.11 -20.59
N GLY A 29 -0.75 0.84 -20.87
CA GLY A 29 -2.14 0.52 -21.13
C GLY A 29 -2.96 1.68 -21.65
N GLU A 30 -4.26 1.42 -21.80
CA GLU A 30 -5.20 2.41 -22.30
C GLU A 30 -5.94 3.07 -21.12
N ILE A 31 -6.05 4.40 -21.15
CA ILE A 31 -6.87 5.14 -20.18
C ILE A 31 -8.34 4.90 -20.53
N THR A 32 -9.04 4.20 -19.64
CA THR A 32 -10.46 3.84 -19.81
C THR A 32 -11.41 4.81 -19.13
N ALA A 33 -10.95 5.52 -18.09
CA ALA A 33 -11.74 6.53 -17.41
C ALA A 33 -10.84 7.61 -16.80
N LEU A 34 -11.40 8.81 -16.70
CA LEU A 34 -10.77 9.97 -16.08
C LEU A 34 -11.78 10.63 -15.13
N GLN A 35 -11.33 10.94 -13.92
CA GLN A 35 -12.10 11.70 -12.94
C GLN A 35 -11.31 12.92 -12.48
N LEU A 36 -11.93 14.09 -12.55
CA LEU A 36 -11.44 15.33 -11.97
C LEU A 36 -12.18 15.60 -10.65
N PHE A 37 -11.46 15.95 -9.60
CA PHE A 37 -12.07 16.38 -8.35
C PHE A 37 -11.20 17.38 -7.60
N THR A 38 -11.82 18.18 -6.73
CA THR A 38 -11.12 19.06 -5.81
C THR A 38 -11.18 18.49 -4.40
N ASP A 39 -10.08 18.56 -3.66
CA ASP A 39 -10.11 18.25 -2.23
C ASP A 39 -10.67 19.42 -1.40
N LYS A 40 -10.75 19.22 -0.07
CA LYS A 40 -11.24 20.23 0.87
C LYS A 40 -10.36 21.49 0.94
N SER A 41 -9.13 21.43 0.42
CA SER A 41 -8.23 22.58 0.32
C SER A 41 -8.33 23.31 -1.03
N GLY A 42 -9.24 22.88 -1.92
CA GLY A 42 -9.40 23.45 -3.26
C GLY A 42 -8.34 22.99 -4.26
N LYS A 43 -7.50 22.01 -3.89
CA LYS A 43 -6.50 21.45 -4.79
C LYS A 43 -7.15 20.47 -5.76
N TRP A 44 -6.83 20.63 -7.03
CA TRP A 44 -7.28 19.75 -8.11
C TRP A 44 -6.51 18.43 -8.13
N TRP A 45 -7.24 17.35 -8.35
CA TRP A 45 -6.75 15.99 -8.47
C TRP A 45 -7.36 15.31 -9.69
N VAL A 46 -6.61 14.38 -10.26
CA VAL A 46 -7.02 13.59 -11.42
C VAL A 46 -6.77 12.12 -11.12
N THR A 47 -7.81 11.31 -11.27
CA THR A 47 -7.73 9.86 -11.19
C THR A 47 -7.87 9.30 -12.60
N LEU A 48 -6.94 8.44 -13.00
CA LEU A 48 -6.96 7.73 -14.28
C LEU A 48 -7.17 6.23 -14.00
N ALA A 49 -8.17 5.64 -14.65
CA ALA A 49 -8.33 4.19 -14.67
C ALA A 49 -7.66 3.63 -15.92
N ILE A 50 -6.59 2.85 -15.74
CA ILE A 50 -5.78 2.33 -16.84
C ILE A 50 -6.05 0.83 -16.99
N ARG A 51 -6.47 0.41 -18.18
CA ARG A 51 -6.56 -1.00 -18.55
C ARG A 51 -5.21 -1.44 -19.08
N LEU A 52 -4.53 -2.28 -18.31
CA LEU A 52 -3.26 -2.87 -18.73
C LEU A 52 -3.54 -3.95 -19.78
N VAL A 53 -2.85 -3.88 -20.91
CA VAL A 53 -2.80 -5.00 -21.86
C VAL A 53 -1.81 -5.99 -21.28
N THR A 54 -2.30 -7.02 -20.60
CA THR A 54 -1.46 -8.13 -20.18
C THR A 54 -1.05 -8.90 -21.42
N ILE A 55 0.19 -8.70 -21.88
CA ILE A 55 0.81 -9.59 -22.82
C ILE A 55 1.05 -10.89 -22.04
N ASP A 56 0.27 -11.93 -22.33
CA ASP A 56 0.57 -13.27 -21.87
C ASP A 56 1.93 -13.66 -22.47
N VAL A 57 2.97 -13.58 -21.66
CA VAL A 57 4.29 -14.08 -22.04
C VAL A 57 4.24 -15.60 -21.89
N HIS A 58 3.61 -16.25 -22.87
CA HIS A 58 3.69 -17.68 -23.08
C HIS A 58 4.76 -17.94 -24.13
N ASP A 59 6.03 -17.87 -23.71
CA ASP A 59 7.12 -18.65 -24.28
C ASP A 59 8.37 -18.45 -23.42
N SER A 60 8.36 -19.10 -22.26
CA SER A 60 9.54 -19.21 -21.42
C SER A 60 9.92 -20.69 -21.37
N ASN A 61 11.09 -21.02 -21.92
CA ASN A 61 11.68 -22.36 -21.84
C ASN A 61 12.11 -22.73 -20.40
N LEU A 62 11.87 -21.85 -19.42
CA LEU A 62 12.20 -22.09 -18.02
C LEU A 62 11.15 -22.99 -17.35
N PRO A 63 11.57 -23.86 -16.42
CA PRO A 63 10.65 -24.69 -15.65
C PRO A 63 9.65 -23.82 -14.88
N VAL A 64 8.41 -24.28 -14.81
CA VAL A 64 7.33 -23.59 -14.08
C VAL A 64 7.57 -23.70 -12.58
N ALA A 65 7.44 -22.60 -11.85
CA ALA A 65 7.45 -22.62 -10.39
C ALA A 65 6.38 -21.71 -9.79
N ILE A 66 5.92 -22.04 -8.58
CA ILE A 66 4.93 -21.26 -7.84
C ILE A 66 5.59 -20.70 -6.59
N LEU A 67 5.56 -19.39 -6.42
CA LEU A 67 5.97 -18.71 -5.19
C LEU A 67 4.72 -18.32 -4.38
N GLY A 68 4.47 -19.03 -3.29
CA GLY A 68 3.46 -18.67 -2.30
C GLY A 68 4.02 -17.67 -1.30
N ILE A 69 3.38 -16.50 -1.12
CA ILE A 69 3.76 -15.48 -0.15
C ILE A 69 2.63 -15.31 0.86
N ASP A 70 2.92 -15.59 2.13
CA ASP A 70 2.05 -15.35 3.28
C ASP A 70 2.53 -14.12 4.07
N LEU A 71 1.64 -13.16 4.29
CA LEU A 71 1.93 -11.91 4.99
C LEU A 71 1.58 -12.03 6.46
N GLY A 72 2.59 -11.95 7.33
CA GLY A 72 2.41 -12.11 8.77
C GLY A 72 2.49 -10.79 9.54
N ILE A 73 1.98 -10.81 10.78
CA ILE A 73 2.06 -9.66 11.71
C ILE A 73 3.45 -9.59 12.38
N LYS A 74 4.00 -10.74 12.79
CA LYS A 74 5.30 -10.85 13.48
C LYS A 74 6.45 -11.31 12.57
N LYS A 75 6.15 -12.09 11.54
CA LYS A 75 7.05 -12.38 10.42
C LYS A 75 6.52 -11.53 9.28
N ALA A 76 7.31 -10.59 8.76
CA ALA A 76 6.80 -9.58 7.83
C ALA A 76 6.23 -10.25 6.57
N ALA A 77 6.92 -11.27 6.06
CA ALA A 77 6.38 -12.22 5.10
C ALA A 77 7.07 -13.60 5.24
N CYS A 78 6.39 -14.65 4.81
CA CYS A 78 6.94 -15.97 4.58
C CYS A 78 6.72 -16.31 3.11
N SER A 79 7.75 -16.76 2.42
CA SER A 79 7.64 -17.24 1.05
C SER A 79 7.99 -18.72 0.96
N SER A 80 7.27 -19.46 0.12
CA SER A 80 7.57 -20.85 -0.20
C SER A 80 7.56 -21.02 -1.72
N LEU A 81 8.69 -21.42 -2.27
CA LEU A 81 8.83 -21.79 -3.67
C LEU A 81 8.50 -23.28 -3.84
N LEU A 82 7.66 -23.61 -4.81
CA LEU A 82 7.32 -24.96 -5.22
C LEU A 82 7.73 -25.15 -6.68
N THR A 83 8.58 -26.15 -6.93
CA THR A 83 9.02 -26.55 -8.29
C THR A 83 8.32 -27.85 -8.72
N PRO A 84 8.41 -28.25 -10.01
CA PRO A 84 7.82 -29.50 -10.50
C PRO A 84 8.39 -30.74 -9.81
N GLU A 85 9.65 -30.67 -9.38
CA GLU A 85 10.34 -31.72 -8.63
C GLU A 85 9.92 -31.74 -7.14
N LYS A 86 8.87 -31.00 -6.77
CA LYS A 86 8.34 -30.84 -5.41
C LYS A 86 9.36 -30.32 -4.39
N THR A 87 10.44 -29.70 -4.87
CA THR A 87 11.43 -29.08 -3.98
C THR A 87 10.80 -27.84 -3.36
N ARG A 88 10.86 -27.75 -2.03
CA ARG A 88 10.30 -26.64 -1.26
C ARG A 88 11.41 -25.82 -0.64
N GLU A 89 11.63 -24.62 -1.16
CA GLU A 89 12.48 -23.62 -0.52
C GLU A 89 11.60 -22.65 0.27
N THR A 90 11.90 -22.40 1.54
CA THR A 90 11.14 -21.46 2.38
C THR A 90 12.05 -20.33 2.86
N ARG A 91 11.66 -19.08 2.58
CA ARG A 91 12.38 -17.88 3.00
C ARG A 91 11.49 -17.00 3.88
N PHE A 92 12.05 -16.55 5.01
CA PHE A 92 11.37 -15.66 5.94
C PHE A 92 11.92 -14.23 5.81
N PHE A 93 11.02 -13.26 5.69
CA PHE A 93 11.33 -11.84 5.72
C PHE A 93 11.02 -11.31 7.12
N LEU A 94 12.07 -10.94 7.85
CA LEU A 94 11.96 -10.49 9.24
C LEU A 94 12.28 -9.00 9.33
N GLN A 95 11.37 -8.24 9.92
CA GLN A 95 11.56 -6.81 10.18
C GLN A 95 11.54 -6.56 11.69
N ARG A 96 12.57 -7.03 12.40
CA ARG A 96 12.62 -6.94 13.88
C ARG A 96 12.60 -5.49 14.37
N ASP A 97 13.31 -4.61 13.68
CA ASP A 97 13.36 -3.18 14.03
C ASP A 97 11.99 -2.50 13.84
N LYS A 98 11.25 -2.86 12.79
CA LYS A 98 9.86 -2.41 12.60
C LYS A 98 9.01 -2.74 13.80
N ILE A 99 9.06 -4.00 14.25
CA ILE A 99 8.23 -4.48 15.36
C ILE A 99 8.54 -3.66 16.61
N LYS A 100 9.82 -3.50 16.95
CA LYS A 100 10.25 -2.71 18.10
C LYS A 100 9.77 -1.25 18.01
N GLN A 101 10.00 -0.57 16.89
CA GLN A 101 9.59 0.82 16.71
C GLN A 101 8.07 1.00 16.74
N ILE A 102 7.31 0.09 16.13
CA ILE A 102 5.85 0.11 16.15
C ILE A 102 5.33 -0.14 17.57
N GLU A 103 5.89 -1.08 18.32
CA GLU A 103 5.51 -1.35 19.71
C GLU A 103 5.76 -0.15 20.64
N GLU A 104 6.90 0.53 20.47
CA GLU A 104 7.20 1.77 21.21
C GLU A 104 6.19 2.88 20.89
N LEU A 105 5.81 3.04 19.62
CA LEU A 105 4.83 4.04 19.21
C LEU A 105 3.42 3.68 19.66
N ASP A 106 3.03 2.41 19.56
CA ASP A 106 1.74 1.91 20.04
C ASP A 106 1.61 2.12 21.56
N THR A 107 2.69 1.93 22.33
CA THR A 107 2.74 2.23 23.77
C THR A 107 2.53 3.72 24.05
N LYS A 108 3.21 4.60 23.31
CA LYS A 108 3.05 6.07 23.45
C LYS A 108 1.63 6.51 23.10
N VAL A 109 1.05 5.95 22.03
CA VAL A 109 -0.34 6.22 21.63
C VAL A 109 -1.31 5.77 22.71
N ALA A 110 -1.16 4.55 23.24
CA ALA A 110 -2.03 4.01 24.29
C ALA A 110 -1.97 4.85 25.57
N ASN A 111 -0.79 5.33 25.97
CA ASN A 111 -0.65 6.20 27.14
C ASN A 111 -1.35 7.55 26.94
N LEU A 112 -1.20 8.18 25.77
CA LEU A 112 -1.88 9.43 25.44
C LEU A 112 -3.39 9.27 25.37
N GLN A 113 -3.89 8.13 24.89
CA GLN A 113 -5.32 7.83 24.89
C GLN A 113 -5.84 7.71 26.32
N ARG A 114 -5.17 6.95 27.18
CA ARG A 114 -5.55 6.84 28.60
C ARG A 114 -5.58 8.21 29.27
N GLU A 115 -4.52 9.02 29.09
CA GLU A 115 -4.47 10.37 29.67
C GLU A 115 -5.62 11.25 29.17
N MET A 116 -5.90 11.22 27.86
CA MET A 116 -7.01 11.96 27.26
C MET A 116 -8.36 11.52 27.85
N HIS A 117 -8.61 10.21 27.98
CA HIS A 117 -9.83 9.69 28.60
C HIS A 117 -9.95 10.12 30.06
N THR A 118 -8.88 10.04 30.85
CA THR A 118 -8.88 10.48 32.25
C THR A 118 -9.19 11.98 32.37
N ARG A 119 -8.61 12.84 31.53
CA ARG A 119 -8.89 14.28 31.56
C ARG A 119 -10.31 14.60 31.12
N LYS A 120 -10.79 13.94 30.06
CA LYS A 120 -12.16 14.08 29.58
C LYS A 120 -13.16 13.75 30.69
N ASN A 121 -12.96 12.65 31.41
CA ASN A 121 -13.84 12.24 32.51
C ASN A 121 -13.79 13.19 33.71
N LYS A 122 -12.68 13.92 33.90
CA LYS A 122 -12.51 14.92 34.96
C LYS A 122 -12.92 16.34 34.54
N GLY A 123 -13.45 16.53 33.32
CA GLY A 123 -13.78 17.85 32.80
C GLY A 123 -12.57 18.77 32.58
N LEU A 124 -11.36 18.21 32.52
CA LEU A 124 -10.12 18.98 32.39
C LEU A 124 -9.76 19.23 30.91
N PRO A 125 -9.12 20.37 30.58
CA PRO A 125 -8.63 20.63 29.22
C PRO A 125 -7.67 19.54 28.71
N TYR A 126 -7.92 19.07 27.48
CA TYR A 126 -7.18 17.97 26.87
C TYR A 126 -6.67 18.28 25.44
N ASP A 127 -6.80 19.51 24.95
CA ASP A 127 -6.43 19.88 23.56
C ASP A 127 -4.96 19.60 23.22
N LYS A 128 -4.05 19.88 24.17
CA LYS A 128 -2.61 19.59 24.02
C LYS A 128 -2.37 18.08 23.86
N ILE A 129 -3.11 17.25 24.59
CA ILE A 129 -3.02 15.78 24.50
C ILE A 129 -3.59 15.32 23.17
N ALA A 130 -4.76 15.83 22.77
CA ALA A 130 -5.37 15.47 21.49
C ALA A 130 -4.45 15.81 20.30
N LYS A 131 -3.79 16.98 20.34
CA LYS A 131 -2.79 17.36 19.32
C LYS A 131 -1.59 16.39 19.31
N ARG A 132 -1.06 16.03 20.48
CA ARG A 132 0.05 15.08 20.60
C ARG A 132 -0.33 13.67 20.15
N LEU A 133 -1.54 13.21 20.49
CA LEU A 133 -2.09 11.93 20.06
C LEU A 133 -2.22 11.86 18.54
N ARG A 134 -2.75 12.91 17.89
CA ARG A 134 -2.80 13.01 16.43
C ARG A 134 -1.40 12.90 15.82
N SER A 135 -0.44 13.67 16.33
CA SER A 135 0.95 13.63 15.83
C SER A 135 1.59 12.24 15.98
N MET A 136 1.40 11.57 17.12
CA MET A 136 1.93 10.23 17.35
C MET A 136 1.27 9.17 16.46
N ARG A 137 -0.04 9.24 16.23
CA ARG A 137 -0.74 8.36 15.29
C ARG A 137 -0.20 8.51 13.87
N SER A 138 -0.04 9.75 13.39
CA SER A 138 0.54 10.01 12.08
C SER A 138 2.00 9.54 11.98
N LYS A 139 2.80 9.69 13.05
CA LYS A 139 4.17 9.16 13.09
C LYS A 139 4.18 7.63 12.97
N ARG A 140 3.32 6.95 13.72
CA ARG A 140 3.16 5.48 13.70
C ARG A 140 2.74 4.96 12.33
N GLU A 141 1.82 5.66 11.67
CA GLU A 141 1.40 5.34 10.31
C GLU A 141 2.53 5.50 9.28
N ARG A 142 3.28 6.61 9.34
CA ARG A 142 4.45 6.82 8.46
C ARG A 142 5.52 5.73 8.62
N VAL A 143 5.87 5.40 9.87
CA VAL A 143 6.85 4.33 10.16
C VAL A 143 6.36 3.00 9.61
N ALA A 144 5.09 2.66 9.78
CA ALA A 144 4.54 1.42 9.22
C ALA A 144 4.69 1.37 7.69
N HIS A 145 4.33 2.46 6.99
CA HIS A 145 4.46 2.55 5.54
C HIS A 145 5.89 2.47 5.03
N GLU A 146 6.84 3.06 5.74
CA GLU A 146 8.26 3.01 5.38
C GLU A 146 8.78 1.57 5.40
N TYR A 147 8.49 0.84 6.47
CA TYR A 147 8.86 -0.57 6.55
C TYR A 147 8.10 -1.47 5.56
N ASP A 148 6.83 -1.16 5.26
CA ASP A 148 6.09 -1.87 4.21
C ASP A 148 6.78 -1.70 2.84
N ARG A 149 7.31 -0.50 2.53
CA ARG A 149 8.08 -0.26 1.30
C ARG A 149 9.35 -1.09 1.25
N VAL A 150 10.10 -1.17 2.36
CA VAL A 150 11.30 -2.00 2.45
C VAL A 150 10.95 -3.47 2.18
N LEU A 151 9.87 -3.98 2.79
CA LEU A 151 9.43 -5.37 2.57
C LEU A 151 9.05 -5.62 1.11
N VAL A 152 8.31 -4.70 0.49
CA VAL A 152 7.93 -4.81 -0.92
C VAL A 152 9.17 -4.85 -1.82
N HIS A 153 10.20 -4.05 -1.52
CA HIS A 153 11.46 -4.08 -2.26
C HIS A 153 12.17 -5.41 -2.11
N GLU A 154 12.33 -5.92 -0.88
CA GLU A 154 12.96 -7.22 -0.63
C GLU A 154 12.23 -8.37 -1.33
N LEU A 155 10.89 -8.35 -1.33
CA LEU A 155 10.07 -9.33 -2.04
C LEU A 155 10.25 -9.20 -3.56
N PHE A 156 10.28 -7.98 -4.08
CA PHE A 156 10.45 -7.72 -5.51
C PHE A 156 11.82 -8.18 -6.00
N ASP A 157 12.89 -7.91 -5.24
CA ASP A 157 14.24 -8.39 -5.56
C ASP A 157 14.27 -9.91 -5.61
N TYR A 158 13.69 -10.58 -4.61
CA TYR A 158 13.63 -12.04 -4.56
C TYR A 158 12.81 -12.64 -5.72
N ILE A 159 11.65 -12.06 -6.03
CA ILE A 159 10.83 -12.45 -7.18
C ILE A 159 11.62 -12.28 -8.48
N SER A 160 12.35 -11.18 -8.62
CA SER A 160 13.17 -10.88 -9.79
C SER A 160 14.32 -11.88 -9.95
N GLU A 161 14.97 -12.27 -8.87
CA GLU A 161 16.00 -13.32 -8.87
C GLU A 161 15.42 -14.68 -9.30
N LEU A 162 14.25 -15.06 -8.78
CA LEU A 162 13.59 -16.32 -9.12
C LEU A 162 13.07 -16.34 -10.56
N SER A 163 12.58 -15.21 -11.07
CA SER A 163 12.06 -15.08 -12.43
C SER A 163 13.13 -15.25 -13.51
N LYS A 164 14.42 -15.16 -13.16
CA LYS A 164 15.54 -15.51 -14.06
C LYS A 164 15.71 -17.02 -14.23
N LYS A 165 15.21 -17.82 -13.29
CA LYS A 165 15.38 -19.28 -13.23
C LYS A 165 14.12 -20.05 -13.59
N TYR A 166 12.95 -19.44 -13.38
CA TYR A 166 11.65 -20.09 -13.51
C TYR A 166 10.67 -19.22 -14.28
N THR A 167 9.73 -19.89 -14.96
CA THR A 167 8.45 -19.29 -15.30
C THR A 167 7.63 -19.17 -14.01
N LEU A 168 7.74 -18.03 -13.33
CA LEU A 168 7.31 -17.86 -11.95
C LEU A 168 5.87 -17.35 -11.84
N TYR A 169 5.02 -18.12 -11.16
CA TYR A 169 3.69 -17.69 -10.73
C TYR A 169 3.72 -17.27 -9.27
N VAL A 170 3.31 -16.04 -8.97
CA VAL A 170 3.31 -15.52 -7.60
C VAL A 170 1.89 -15.54 -7.03
N ALA A 171 1.70 -16.29 -5.94
CA ALA A 171 0.44 -16.36 -5.21
C ALA A 171 0.59 -15.65 -3.86
N ILE A 172 -0.17 -14.57 -3.65
CA ILE A 172 -0.12 -13.79 -2.40
C ILE A 172 -1.37 -14.07 -1.57
N GLY A 173 -1.16 -14.42 -0.29
CA GLY A 173 -2.24 -14.66 0.66
C GLY A 173 -3.16 -13.46 0.81
N ARG A 174 -4.46 -13.64 0.56
CA ARG A 174 -5.45 -12.59 0.74
C ARG A 174 -5.82 -12.46 2.22
N LEU A 175 -5.47 -11.33 2.82
CA LEU A 175 -5.84 -11.02 4.19
C LEU A 175 -7.35 -10.71 4.28
N LYS A 176 -8.17 -11.73 4.53
CA LYS A 176 -9.57 -11.57 4.96
C LYS A 176 -9.63 -11.78 6.48
N ASN A 177 -10.29 -10.88 7.20
CA ASN A 177 -10.60 -11.02 8.64
C ASN A 177 -9.44 -10.91 9.65
N ILE A 178 -8.25 -10.40 9.28
CA ILE A 178 -7.26 -10.00 10.30
C ILE A 178 -7.73 -8.69 10.95
N ARG A 179 -8.61 -8.88 11.93
CA ARG A 179 -9.34 -7.89 12.71
C ARG A 179 -8.38 -6.95 13.44
N MET A 180 -8.82 -5.71 13.61
CA MET A 180 -8.26 -4.65 14.45
C MET A 180 -7.92 -5.06 15.91
N ARG A 181 -8.24 -6.28 16.35
CA ARG A 181 -7.98 -6.82 17.69
C ARG A 181 -6.49 -6.89 18.06
N ALA A 182 -5.58 -7.01 17.09
CA ALA A 182 -4.14 -7.00 17.35
C ALA A 182 -3.55 -5.59 17.59
N ARG A 183 -4.30 -4.52 17.28
CA ARG A 183 -3.87 -3.14 17.57
C ARG A 183 -4.23 -2.82 19.02
N LYS A 184 -3.24 -2.88 19.93
CA LYS A 184 -3.36 -2.26 21.26
C LYS A 184 -3.67 -0.77 21.09
N GLY A 185 -4.76 -0.29 21.70
CA GLY A 185 -5.11 1.13 21.70
C GLY A 185 -6.22 1.55 20.72
N ASN A 186 -7.07 0.67 20.23
CA ASN A 186 -8.33 1.05 19.57
C ASN A 186 -9.55 0.73 20.45
N TYR A 187 -9.62 1.38 21.62
CA TYR A 187 -10.84 1.57 22.41
C TYR A 187 -11.06 3.07 22.59
#